data_AF-A0AAV5SVM2-F1
#
_entry.id   AF-A0AAV5SVM2-F1
#
_cell.length_a   1.000
_cell.length_b   1.000
_cell.length_c   1.000
_cell.angle_alpha   90.00
_cell.angle_beta   90.00
_cell.angle_gamma   90.00
#
_symmetry.space_group_name_H-M   'P 1'
#
loop_
_entity.id
_entity.type
_entity.pdbx_description
1 polymer ?
#
loop_
_entity_poly.entity_id
_entity_poly.type
_entity_poly.pdbx_seq_one_letter_code
_entity_poly.pdbx_strand_id
1 'polypeptide(L)'
;QSATEREKLLAAEREFITRRVHCVIELKKKVCEGNTKGFVLINQKGIDPPSLDLLAAEGIVALRRAKRRNMERLQLACGGEAVNSVDDMIPEV
;
A
#
# COMPACT_ATOMS: atom_id res chain seq x y z
N GLN A 1 -9.13 26.68 14.93
CA GLN A 1 -8.55 25.38 15.35
C GLN A 1 -7.36 25.68 16.22
N SER A 2 -7.34 25.15 17.44
CA SER A 2 -6.23 25.29 18.38
C SER A 2 -5.00 24.51 17.87
N ALA A 3 -3.78 24.95 18.19
CA ALA A 3 -2.55 24.24 17.85
C ALA A 3 -2.58 22.76 18.31
N THR A 4 -3.18 22.51 19.48
CA THR A 4 -3.31 21.16 20.06
C THR A 4 -4.28 20.26 19.29
N GLU A 5 -5.34 20.83 18.70
CA GLU A 5 -6.28 20.06 17.86
C GLU A 5 -5.60 19.64 16.56
N ARG A 6 -4.79 20.53 15.98
CA ARG A 6 -4.05 20.26 14.75
C ARG A 6 -3.03 19.12 14.94
N GLU A 7 -2.31 19.10 16.07
CA GLU A 7 -1.37 18.01 16.38
C GLU A 7 -2.08 16.66 16.55
N LYS A 8 -3.23 16.63 17.24
CA LYS A 8 -4.03 15.40 17.39
C LYS A 8 -4.51 14.88 16.04
N LEU A 9 -4.98 15.76 15.14
CA LEU A 9 -5.42 15.37 13.80
C LEU A 9 -4.27 14.80 12.96
N LEU A 10 -3.08 15.41 13.03
CA LEU A 10 -1.89 14.92 12.33
C LEU A 10 -1.41 13.56 12.86
N ALA A 11 -1.48 13.35 14.17
CA ALA A 11 -1.13 12.06 14.78
C ALA A 11 -2.10 10.97 14.33
N ALA A 12 -3.41 11.25 14.36
CA ALA A 12 -4.43 10.32 13.90
C ALA A 12 -4.30 9.98 12.40
N GLU A 13 -3.98 10.96 11.55
CA GLU A 13 -3.75 10.74 10.12
C GLU A 13 -2.53 9.83 9.88
N ARG A 14 -1.43 10.05 10.61
CA ARG A 14 -0.23 9.20 10.53
C ARG A 14 -0.54 7.78 10.96
N GLU A 15 -1.19 7.59 12.11
CA GLU A 15 -1.55 6.27 12.61
C GLU A 15 -2.45 5.52 11.62
N PHE A 16 -3.42 6.22 11.03
CA PHE A 16 -4.28 5.66 10.00
C PHE A 16 -3.48 5.17 8.78
N ILE A 17 -2.54 5.97 8.28
CA ILE A 17 -1.68 5.58 7.15
C ILE A 17 -0.80 4.37 7.52
N THR A 18 -0.15 4.42 8.68
CA THR A 18 0.71 3.33 9.17
C THR A 18 -0.05 2.01 9.29
N ARG A 19 -1.28 2.04 9.82
CA ARG A 19 -2.14 0.85 9.90
C ARG A 19 -2.41 0.24 8.52
N ARG A 20 -2.69 1.05 7.50
CA ARG A 20 -2.91 0.58 6.13
C ARG A 20 -1.67 -0.09 5.55
N VAL A 21 -0.48 0.44 5.82
CA VAL A 21 0.80 -0.14 5.37
C VAL A 21 1.04 -1.49 6.04
N HIS A 22 0.73 -1.61 7.34
CA HIS A 22 0.83 -2.89 8.03
C HIS A 22 -0.07 -3.96 7.40
N CYS A 23 -1.31 -3.63 7.01
CA CYS A 23 -2.18 -4.58 6.30
C CYS A 23 -1.55 -5.09 4.98
N VAL A 24 -0.87 -4.22 4.22
CA VAL A 24 -0.16 -4.63 2.99
C VAL A 24 1.01 -5.55 3.30
N ILE A 25 1.78 -5.25 4.35
CA ILE A 25 2.91 -6.08 4.78
C ILE A 25 2.42 -7.46 5.23
N GLU A 26 1.31 -7.53 5.96
CA GLU A 26 0.69 -8.79 6.37
C GLU A 26 0.23 -9.62 5.16
N LEU A 27 -0.37 -8.98 4.15
CA LEU A 27 -0.75 -9.66 2.91
C LEU A 27 0.47 -10.24 2.20
N LYS A 28 1.55 -9.45 2.07
CA LYS A 28 2.81 -9.93 1.49
C LYS A 28 3.34 -11.13 2.27
N LYS A 29 3.31 -11.10 3.60
CA LYS A 29 3.77 -12.23 4.43
C LYS A 29 2.94 -13.48 4.18
N LYS A 30 1.60 -13.36 4.10
CA LYS A 30 0.70 -14.47 3.79
C LYS A 30 0.91 -15.07 2.38
N VAL A 31 1.10 -14.22 1.37
CA VAL A 31 1.21 -14.67 -0.03
C VAL A 31 2.62 -15.17 -0.38
N CYS A 32 3.65 -14.58 0.22
CA CYS A 32 5.06 -14.91 -0.07
C CYS A 32 5.68 -15.88 0.95
N GLU A 33 4.91 -16.45 1.88
CA GLU A 33 5.44 -17.42 2.85
C GLU A 33 6.02 -18.65 2.12
N GLY A 34 7.31 -18.92 2.33
CA GLY A 34 8.00 -20.05 1.68
C GLY A 34 8.29 -19.87 0.18
N ASN A 35 8.12 -18.66 -0.38
CA ASN A 35 8.33 -18.41 -1.80
C ASN A 35 9.37 -17.31 -2.07
N THR A 36 10.11 -17.43 -3.17
CA THR A 36 11.02 -16.40 -3.71
C THR A 36 10.31 -15.35 -4.57
N LYS A 37 8.98 -15.40 -4.65
CA LYS A 37 8.16 -14.44 -5.41
C LYS A 37 8.33 -13.02 -4.88
N GLY A 38 8.63 -12.09 -5.80
CA GLY A 38 8.64 -10.66 -5.51
C GLY A 38 7.22 -10.11 -5.30
N PHE A 39 7.11 -9.07 -4.47
CA PHE A 39 5.85 -8.38 -4.19
C PHE A 39 5.99 -6.90 -4.58
N VAL A 40 5.05 -6.41 -5.39
CA VAL A 40 5.07 -5.04 -5.94
C VAL A 40 3.76 -4.35 -5.60
N LEU A 41 3.84 -3.17 -4.98
CA LEU A 41 2.70 -2.32 -4.69
C LEU A 41 2.65 -1.16 -5.68
N ILE A 42 1.53 -0.97 -6.38
CA ILE A 42 1.37 0.12 -7.35
C ILE A 42 0.19 0.99 -6.92
N ASN A 43 0.48 2.20 -6.43
CA ASN A 43 -0.54 3.15 -6.01
C ASN A 43 -0.70 4.29 -7.03
N GLN A 44 -1.95 4.61 -7.36
CA GLN A 44 -2.27 5.76 -8.20
C GLN A 44 -2.00 7.10 -7.49
N LYS A 45 -2.07 7.11 -6.15
CA LYS A 45 -1.81 8.28 -5.32
C LYS A 45 -0.38 8.26 -4.77
N GLY A 46 -0.04 9.29 -3.97
CA GLY A 46 1.23 9.35 -3.26
C GLY A 46 1.34 8.24 -2.20
N ILE A 47 2.58 7.94 -1.83
CA ILE A 47 2.94 7.21 -0.62
C ILE A 47 3.89 8.16 0.13
N ASP A 48 3.65 8.34 1.42
CA ASP A 48 4.48 9.17 2.29
C ASP A 48 5.86 8.52 2.52
N PRO A 49 6.91 9.31 2.80
CA PRO A 49 8.26 8.77 2.94
C PRO A 49 8.42 7.70 4.03
N PRO A 50 7.88 7.87 5.27
CA PRO A 50 7.98 6.82 6.30
C PRO A 50 7.38 5.47 5.86
N SER A 51 6.24 5.50 5.18
CA SER A 51 5.62 4.28 4.63
C SER A 51 6.47 3.60 3.56
N LEU A 52 7.21 4.38 2.74
CA LEU A 52 8.13 3.80 1.76
C LEU A 52 9.28 3.05 2.43
N ASP A 53 9.81 3.57 3.53
CA ASP A 53 10.88 2.91 4.29
C ASP A 53 10.39 1.59 4.90
N LEU A 54 9.18 1.57 5.46
CA LEU A 54 8.55 0.35 5.98
C LEU A 54 8.33 -0.72 4.90
N LEU A 55 7.85 -0.31 3.73
CA LEU A 55 7.63 -1.21 2.59
C LEU A 55 8.96 -1.75 2.04
N ALA A 56 9.98 -0.90 1.94
CA ALA A 56 11.30 -1.27 1.45
C ALA A 56 12.02 -2.24 2.41
N ALA A 57 11.89 -2.03 3.73
CA ALA A 57 12.43 -2.94 4.75
C ALA A 57 11.87 -4.37 4.62
N GLU A 58 10.62 -4.50 4.16
CA GLU A 58 9.96 -5.79 3.91
C GLU A 58 10.20 -6.34 2.49
N GLY A 59 11.03 -5.65 1.69
CA GLY A 59 11.38 -6.03 0.32
C GLY A 59 10.28 -5.77 -0.71
N ILE A 60 9.33 -4.89 -0.41
CA ILE A 60 8.21 -4.54 -1.29
C ILE A 60 8.61 -3.39 -2.21
N VAL A 61 8.52 -3.58 -3.53
CA VAL A 61 8.73 -2.50 -4.49
C VAL A 61 7.46 -1.66 -4.57
N ALA A 62 7.47 -0.48 -3.94
CA ALA A 62 6.33 0.42 -3.89
C ALA A 62 6.44 1.57 -4.90
N LEU A 63 5.54 1.58 -5.89
CA LEU A 63 5.37 2.64 -6.88
C LEU A 63 4.27 3.61 -6.44
N ARG A 64 4.61 4.90 -6.37
CA ARG A 64 3.69 5.99 -6.07
C ARG A 64 3.32 6.79 -7.32
N ARG A 65 2.12 7.37 -7.34
CA ARG A 65 1.62 8.26 -8.41
C ARG A 65 1.56 7.58 -9.79
N ALA A 66 1.12 6.32 -9.84
CA ALA A 66 0.87 5.62 -11.09
C ALA A 66 -0.27 6.30 -11.88
N LYS A 67 -0.19 6.29 -13.22
CA LYS A 67 -1.25 6.86 -14.07
C LYS A 67 -2.40 5.87 -14.21
N ARG A 68 -3.65 6.38 -14.24
CA ARG A 68 -4.87 5.57 -14.44
C ARG A 68 -4.75 4.60 -15.63
N ARG A 69 -4.32 5.11 -16.79
CA ARG A 69 -4.09 4.31 -18.00
C ARG A 69 -3.09 3.16 -17.82
N ASN A 70 -2.13 3.28 -16.90
CA ASN A 70 -1.17 2.21 -16.64
C ASN A 70 -1.83 1.13 -15.76
N MET A 71 -2.65 1.53 -14.79
CA MET A 71 -3.42 0.59 -13.97
C MET A 71 -4.39 -0.23 -14.83
N GLU A 72 -5.13 0.41 -15.74
CA GLU A 72 -6.04 -0.28 -16.67
C GLU A 72 -5.29 -1.31 -17.54
N ARG A 73 -4.07 -0.98 -18.00
CA ARG A 73 -3.22 -1.91 -18.76
C ARG A 73 -2.70 -3.06 -17.89
N LEU A 74 -2.30 -2.78 -16.65
CA LEU A 74 -1.78 -3.79 -15.73
C LEU A 74 -2.87 -4.79 -15.33
N GLN A 75 -4.10 -4.34 -15.10
CA GLN A 75 -5.23 -5.23 -14.83
C GLN A 75 -5.45 -6.20 -16.00
N LEU A 76 -5.48 -5.69 -17.23
CA LEU A 76 -5.66 -6.52 -18.43
C LEU A 76 -4.48 -7.47 -18.70
N ALA A 77 -3.24 -7.03 -18.44
CA ALA A 77 -2.05 -7.82 -18.73
C ALA A 77 -1.71 -8.85 -17.65
N CYS A 78 -1.93 -8.51 -16.37
CA CYS A 78 -1.58 -9.35 -15.23
C CYS A 78 -2.78 -10.13 -14.67
N GLY A 79 -4.01 -9.83 -15.11
CA GLY A 79 -5.24 -10.47 -14.62
C GLY A 79 -5.68 -10.05 -13.22
N GLY A 80 -5.04 -9.03 -12.63
CA GLY A 80 -5.37 -8.53 -11.29
C GLY A 80 -6.50 -7.49 -11.32
N GLU A 81 -7.21 -7.35 -10.20
CA GLU A 81 -8.21 -6.31 -9.99
C GLU A 81 -7.60 -5.11 -9.22
N ALA A 82 -7.99 -3.88 -9.55
CA ALA A 82 -7.62 -2.73 -8.73
C ALA A 82 -8.53 -2.60 -7.51
N VAL A 83 -7.91 -2.71 -6.34
CA VAL A 83 -8.56 -2.51 -5.05
C VAL A 83 -8.52 -1.04 -4.64
N ASN A 84 -9.66 -0.53 -4.16
CA ASN A 84 -9.80 0.86 -3.68
C ASN A 84 -9.62 0.97 -2.16
N SER A 85 -10.02 -0.06 -1.41
CA SER A 85 -9.75 -0.18 0.02
C SER A 85 -8.66 -1.21 0.28
N VAL A 86 -7.91 -1.00 1.36
CA VAL A 86 -6.98 -2.01 1.88
C VAL A 86 -7.71 -3.17 2.56
N ASP A 87 -8.94 -2.95 3.02
CA ASP A 87 -9.73 -4.00 3.69
C ASP A 87 -10.25 -5.06 2.70
N ASP A 88 -10.35 -4.69 1.42
CA ASP A 88 -10.81 -5.57 0.34
C ASP A 88 -9.67 -6.42 -0.24
N MET A 89 -8.47 -6.36 0.33
CA MET A 89 -7.30 -7.09 -0.17
C MET A 89 -7.37 -8.56 0.23
N ILE A 90 -7.82 -9.41 -0.70
CA ILE A 90 -7.81 -10.87 -0.56
C ILE A 90 -6.57 -11.50 -1.23
N PRO A 91 -6.04 -12.61 -0.68
CA PRO A 91 -4.92 -13.32 -1.28
C PRO A 91 -5.32 -14.16 -2.52
N GLU A 92 -6.61 -14.29 -2.81
CA GLU A 92 -7.14 -15.10 -3.91
C GLU A 92 -7.38 -14.24 -5.16
N VAL A 93 -6.42 -14.32 -6.10
CA VAL A 93 -6.59 -14.00 -7.54
C VAL A 93 -5.87 -15.08 -8.34
#